data_AF-A0A2E5RPR5-F1
#
_entry.id   AF-A0A2E5RPR5-F1
#
_cell.length_a   1.000
_cell.length_b   1.000
_cell.length_c   1.000
_cell.angle_alpha   90.00
_cell.angle_beta   90.00
_cell.angle_gamma   90.00
#
_symmetry.space_group_name_H-M   'P 1'
#
loop_
_entity.id
_entity.type
_entity.pdbx_description
1 polymer ?
#
loop_
_entity_poly.entity_id
_entity_poly.type
_entity_poly.pdbx_seq_one_letter_code
_entity_poly.pdbx_strand_id
1 'polypeptide(L)'
;MIPNRVKNLFAFIDYLHSKIEHYQSFGGLFSELESLGNKRRNLIPNNYFDKKKLDEINSEIKNKFEVINSEIIQPIKQKATELNICNPEKIETLWNNNISEIENLHNEVNENEVKHIVNQKDKYLHFRLNAPRNLFTQNDFAPEFFDELDKILKELFKDFDEYKKNEFDSLPLNSVEVNLTTFFLKDLKNLEVKTPKQPEKLKPKLKIPQ
;
A
#
# COMPACT_ATOMS: atom_id res chain seq x y z
N MET A 1 16.88 -27.94 -2.04
CA MET A 1 15.52 -27.79 -2.61
C MET A 1 14.98 -26.41 -2.25
N ILE A 2 14.16 -25.78 -3.08
CA ILE A 2 13.52 -24.50 -2.72
C ILE A 2 12.61 -24.68 -1.47
N PRO A 3 12.84 -23.95 -0.36
CA PRO A 3 12.00 -24.00 0.83
C PRO A 3 10.56 -23.56 0.58
N ASN A 4 9.61 -24.05 1.39
CA ASN A 4 8.20 -23.74 1.21
C ASN A 4 7.89 -22.25 1.33
N ARG A 5 8.56 -21.51 2.21
CA ARG A 5 8.37 -20.05 2.31
C ARG A 5 8.82 -19.33 1.03
N VAL A 6 9.92 -19.76 0.42
CA VAL A 6 10.38 -19.21 -0.86
C VAL A 6 9.40 -19.56 -1.99
N LYS A 7 8.85 -20.79 -2.01
CA LYS A 7 7.77 -21.15 -2.95
C LYS A 7 6.54 -20.27 -2.78
N ASN A 8 6.19 -19.90 -1.55
CA ASN A 8 5.07 -18.99 -1.30
C ASN A 8 5.35 -17.58 -1.84
N LEU A 9 6.58 -17.06 -1.68
CA LEU A 9 7.00 -15.80 -2.31
C LEU A 9 6.86 -15.88 -3.84
N PHE A 10 7.26 -16.99 -4.47
CA PHE A 10 7.08 -17.19 -5.91
C PHE A 10 5.61 -17.25 -6.33
N ALA A 11 4.76 -17.95 -5.58
CA ALA A 11 3.32 -17.97 -5.83
C ALA A 11 2.69 -16.56 -5.72
N PHE A 12 3.23 -15.70 -4.86
CA PHE A 12 2.78 -14.33 -4.73
C PHE A 12 3.29 -13.43 -5.87
N ILE A 13 4.53 -13.60 -6.32
CA ILE A 13 5.04 -12.94 -7.52
C ILE A 13 4.19 -13.31 -8.74
N ASP A 14 3.87 -14.60 -8.91
CA ASP A 14 2.99 -15.08 -9.97
C ASP A 14 1.60 -14.43 -9.90
N TYR A 15 1.05 -14.31 -8.70
CA TYR A 15 -0.21 -13.59 -8.49
C TYR A 15 -0.11 -12.11 -8.92
N LEU A 16 0.89 -11.37 -8.43
CA LEU A 16 1.07 -9.95 -8.77
C LEU A 16 1.25 -9.76 -10.28
N HIS A 17 2.08 -10.59 -10.90
CA HIS A 17 2.34 -10.57 -12.33
C HIS A 17 1.07 -10.85 -13.15
N SER A 18 0.24 -11.81 -12.72
CA SER A 18 -1.04 -12.11 -13.38
C SER A 18 -2.07 -10.97 -13.31
N LYS A 19 -1.87 -9.99 -12.43
CA LYS A 19 -2.81 -8.89 -12.19
C LYS A 19 -2.41 -7.58 -12.85
N ILE A 20 -1.31 -7.53 -13.61
CA ILE A 20 -0.82 -6.30 -14.25
C ILE A 20 -1.91 -5.60 -15.07
N GLU A 21 -2.57 -6.30 -16.00
CA GLU A 21 -3.62 -5.72 -16.85
C GLU A 21 -4.81 -5.21 -16.02
N HIS A 22 -5.18 -5.97 -14.98
CA HIS A 22 -6.23 -5.55 -14.05
C HIS A 22 -5.84 -4.25 -13.34
N TYR A 23 -4.62 -4.13 -12.82
CA TYR A 23 -4.17 -2.90 -12.18
C TYR A 23 -4.10 -1.73 -13.16
N GLN A 24 -3.62 -1.97 -14.38
CA GLN A 24 -3.58 -0.97 -15.45
C GLN A 24 -4.97 -0.42 -15.81
N SER A 25 -6.03 -1.24 -15.71
CA SER A 25 -7.40 -0.77 -15.95
C SER A 25 -7.85 0.36 -15.00
N PHE A 26 -7.21 0.52 -13.84
CA PHE A 26 -7.46 1.62 -12.89
C PHE A 26 -6.61 2.87 -13.15
N GLY A 27 -5.82 2.92 -14.23
CA GLY A 27 -4.96 4.07 -14.54
C GLY A 27 -5.71 5.41 -14.60
N GLY A 28 -6.95 5.41 -15.11
CA GLY A 28 -7.82 6.59 -15.09
C GLY A 28 -8.19 7.03 -13.67
N LEU A 29 -8.54 6.07 -12.79
CA LEU A 29 -8.88 6.34 -11.40
C LEU A 29 -7.69 6.92 -10.62
N PHE A 30 -6.49 6.37 -10.85
CA PHE A 30 -5.25 6.91 -10.26
C PHE A 30 -4.94 8.33 -10.73
N SER A 31 -5.17 8.62 -12.01
CA SER A 31 -4.99 9.94 -12.61
C SER A 31 -5.98 10.96 -12.02
N GLU A 32 -7.23 10.55 -11.80
CA GLU A 32 -8.25 11.37 -11.14
C GLU A 32 -7.89 11.66 -9.68
N LEU A 33 -7.44 10.65 -8.93
CA LEU A 33 -6.98 10.81 -7.55
C LEU A 33 -5.81 11.78 -7.44
N GLU A 34 -4.86 11.72 -8.37
CA GLU A 34 -3.75 12.67 -8.45
C GLU A 34 -4.23 14.10 -8.73
N SER A 35 -5.16 14.27 -9.68
CA SER A 35 -5.77 15.56 -9.99
C SER A 35 -6.52 16.16 -8.79
N LEU A 36 -7.34 15.35 -8.11
CA LEU A 36 -8.06 15.76 -6.91
C LEU A 36 -7.08 16.11 -5.78
N GLY A 37 -6.02 15.32 -5.63
CA GLY A 37 -4.95 15.59 -4.68
C GLY A 37 -4.25 16.94 -4.92
N ASN A 38 -3.98 17.27 -6.18
CA ASN A 38 -3.43 18.57 -6.58
C ASN A 38 -4.40 19.72 -6.29
N LYS A 39 -5.68 19.56 -6.64
CA LYS A 39 -6.74 20.54 -6.32
C LYS A 39 -6.83 20.79 -4.82
N ARG A 40 -6.82 19.71 -4.02
CA ARG A 40 -6.87 19.77 -2.56
C ARG A 40 -5.68 20.56 -1.98
N ARG A 41 -4.46 20.27 -2.43
CA ARG A 41 -3.23 20.96 -1.96
C ARG A 41 -3.25 22.46 -2.25
N ASN A 42 -3.86 22.86 -3.37
CA ASN A 42 -3.93 24.26 -3.78
C ASN A 42 -5.10 25.03 -3.12
N LEU A 43 -5.98 24.35 -2.39
CA LEU A 43 -7.12 24.97 -1.73
C LEU A 43 -6.74 25.33 -0.28
N ILE A 44 -6.62 26.63 0.00
CA ILE A 44 -6.40 27.15 1.35
C ILE A 44 -7.75 27.65 1.89
N PRO A 45 -8.42 26.93 2.80
CA PRO A 45 -9.76 27.27 3.25
C PRO A 45 -9.73 28.50 4.18
N ASN A 46 -10.14 29.66 3.65
CA ASN A 46 -10.19 30.92 4.41
C ASN A 46 -11.61 31.40 4.72
N ASN A 47 -12.62 30.76 4.13
CA ASN A 47 -14.03 31.06 4.37
C ASN A 47 -14.88 29.79 4.30
N TYR A 48 -16.17 29.93 4.61
CA TYR A 48 -17.13 28.84 4.59
C TYR A 48 -17.22 28.12 3.23
N PHE A 49 -17.19 28.87 2.12
CA PHE A 49 -17.32 28.29 0.78
C PHE A 49 -16.09 27.48 0.38
N ASP A 50 -14.89 27.95 0.72
CA ASP A 50 -13.65 27.21 0.46
C ASP A 50 -13.59 25.94 1.30
N LYS A 51 -14.05 25.99 2.56
CA LYS A 51 -14.19 24.79 3.38
C LYS A 51 -15.16 23.78 2.76
N LYS A 52 -16.32 24.24 2.30
CA LYS A 52 -17.31 23.37 1.65
C LYS A 52 -16.73 22.68 0.40
N LYS A 53 -15.99 23.42 -0.44
CA LYS A 53 -15.29 22.84 -1.60
C LYS A 53 -14.23 21.82 -1.19
N LEU A 54 -13.50 22.08 -0.10
CA LEU A 54 -12.52 21.13 0.43
C LEU A 54 -13.21 19.83 0.88
N ASP A 55 -14.34 19.94 1.57
CA ASP A 55 -15.14 18.79 2.01
C ASP A 55 -15.66 17.97 0.82
N GLU A 56 -16.11 18.63 -0.25
CA GLU A 56 -16.53 17.98 -1.52
C GLU A 56 -15.38 17.20 -2.16
N ILE A 57 -14.21 17.84 -2.34
CA ILE A 57 -13.00 17.18 -2.88
C ILE A 57 -12.59 16.00 -2.00
N ASN A 58 -12.64 16.15 -0.68
CA ASN A 58 -12.29 15.08 0.25
C ASN A 58 -13.24 13.89 0.14
N SER A 59 -14.54 14.14 -0.03
CA SER A 59 -15.53 13.09 -0.24
C SER A 59 -15.28 12.34 -1.55
N GLU A 60 -14.94 13.04 -2.64
CA GLU A 60 -14.61 12.40 -3.91
C GLU A 60 -13.35 11.53 -3.81
N ILE A 61 -12.30 12.05 -3.17
CA ILE A 61 -11.05 11.30 -2.92
C ILE A 61 -11.37 10.03 -2.12
N LYS A 62 -12.16 10.14 -1.05
CA LYS A 62 -12.55 9.00 -0.21
C LYS A 62 -13.25 7.90 -1.02
N ASN A 63 -14.29 8.26 -1.76
CA ASN A 63 -15.07 7.28 -2.54
C ASN A 63 -14.19 6.56 -3.57
N LYS A 64 -13.25 7.27 -4.21
CA LYS A 64 -12.32 6.69 -5.18
C LYS A 64 -11.29 5.79 -4.51
N PHE A 65 -10.80 6.16 -3.33
CA PHE A 65 -9.91 5.31 -2.55
C PHE A 65 -10.58 4.04 -2.05
N GLU A 66 -11.87 4.08 -1.73
CA GLU A 66 -12.62 2.88 -1.34
C GLU A 66 -12.60 1.83 -2.45
N VAL A 67 -12.75 2.24 -3.71
CA VAL A 67 -12.63 1.35 -4.88
C VAL A 67 -11.21 0.79 -5.02
N ILE A 68 -10.17 1.64 -4.94
CA ILE A 68 -8.77 1.15 -4.98
C ILE A 68 -8.50 0.17 -3.84
N ASN A 69 -9.02 0.45 -2.64
CA ASN A 69 -8.83 -0.40 -1.50
C ASN A 69 -9.52 -1.76 -1.69
N SER A 70 -10.78 -1.80 -2.13
CA SER A 70 -11.52 -3.05 -2.31
C SER A 70 -10.99 -3.89 -3.46
N GLU A 71 -10.65 -3.27 -4.59
CA GLU A 71 -10.30 -3.99 -5.82
C GLU A 71 -8.82 -4.35 -5.91
N ILE A 72 -7.94 -3.61 -5.22
CA ILE A 72 -6.49 -3.79 -5.36
C ILE A 72 -5.83 -4.10 -4.02
N ILE A 73 -5.99 -3.25 -3.02
CA ILE A 73 -5.22 -3.35 -1.77
C ILE A 73 -5.63 -4.55 -0.93
N GLN A 74 -6.94 -4.77 -0.75
CA GLN A 74 -7.44 -5.91 0.02
C GLN A 74 -7.09 -7.25 -0.64
N PRO A 75 -7.22 -7.43 -1.97
CA PRO A 75 -6.76 -8.66 -2.63
C PRO A 75 -5.27 -8.94 -2.47
N ILE A 76 -4.41 -7.92 -2.55
CA ILE A 76 -2.96 -8.06 -2.29
C ILE A 76 -2.72 -8.51 -0.85
N LYS A 77 -3.34 -7.84 0.14
CA LYS A 77 -3.25 -8.21 1.56
C LYS A 77 -3.72 -9.63 1.81
N GLN A 78 -4.89 -9.98 1.28
CA GLN A 78 -5.47 -11.30 1.45
C GLN A 78 -4.56 -12.38 0.86
N LYS A 79 -4.00 -12.16 -0.33
CA LYS A 79 -3.09 -13.12 -0.95
C LYS A 79 -1.78 -13.26 -0.16
N ALA A 80 -1.22 -12.16 0.33
CA ALA A 80 -0.01 -12.18 1.17
C ALA A 80 -0.24 -12.97 2.48
N THR A 81 -1.41 -12.80 3.10
CA THR A 81 -1.82 -13.54 4.31
C THR A 81 -2.09 -15.01 3.99
N GLU A 82 -2.80 -15.33 2.91
CA GLU A 82 -3.10 -16.70 2.46
C GLU A 82 -1.81 -17.50 2.23
N LEU A 83 -0.81 -16.87 1.63
CA LEU A 83 0.50 -17.46 1.37
C LEU A 83 1.45 -17.37 2.56
N ASN A 84 0.99 -16.85 3.71
CA ASN A 84 1.78 -16.67 4.92
C ASN A 84 3.12 -15.92 4.69
N ILE A 85 3.10 -14.95 3.78
CA ILE A 85 4.25 -14.07 3.48
C ILE A 85 4.32 -12.96 4.53
N CYS A 86 3.18 -12.32 4.78
CA CYS A 86 3.01 -11.28 5.76
C CYS A 86 1.57 -11.38 6.29
N ASN A 87 1.41 -11.21 7.60
CA ASN A 87 0.10 -11.01 8.18
C ASN A 87 0.10 -9.62 8.87
N PRO A 88 -0.66 -8.65 8.35
CA PRO A 88 -0.73 -7.29 8.92
C PRO A 88 -1.20 -7.23 10.37
N GLU A 89 -1.82 -8.29 10.88
CA GLU A 89 -2.30 -8.40 12.27
C GLU A 89 -1.24 -8.96 13.22
N LYS A 90 -0.09 -9.38 12.70
CA LYS A 90 1.01 -9.97 13.48
C LYS A 90 2.18 -9.00 13.64
N ILE A 91 3.05 -9.31 14.61
CA ILE A 91 4.24 -8.49 14.92
C ILE A 91 5.35 -8.74 13.90
N GLU A 92 5.41 -9.94 13.32
CA GLU A 92 6.45 -10.31 12.38
C GLU A 92 6.33 -9.51 11.07
N THR A 93 7.40 -8.77 10.74
CA THR A 93 7.53 -8.06 9.46
C THR A 93 7.70 -9.06 8.31
N LEU A 94 7.49 -8.58 7.08
CA LEU A 94 7.75 -9.39 5.88
C LEU A 94 9.21 -9.88 5.88
N TRP A 95 10.15 -9.03 6.30
CA TRP A 95 11.54 -9.41 6.45
C TRP A 95 11.75 -10.56 7.46
N ASN A 96 11.34 -10.37 8.72
CA ASN A 96 11.58 -11.32 9.80
C ASN A 96 10.89 -12.67 9.53
N ASN A 97 9.76 -12.64 8.83
CA ASN A 97 9.02 -13.86 8.50
C ASN A 97 9.63 -14.65 7.33
N ASN A 98 10.56 -14.11 6.55
CA ASN A 98 11.04 -14.79 5.34
C ASN A 98 12.57 -14.97 5.28
N ILE A 99 13.36 -14.10 5.91
CA ILE A 99 14.81 -14.04 5.69
C ILE A 99 15.57 -15.34 6.01
N SER A 100 15.21 -16.05 7.09
CA SER A 100 15.92 -17.26 7.49
C SER A 100 15.86 -18.38 6.46
N GLU A 101 14.72 -18.53 5.76
CA GLU A 101 14.55 -19.54 4.71
C GLU A 101 15.26 -19.12 3.41
N ILE A 102 15.37 -17.82 3.18
CA ILE A 102 16.11 -17.26 2.05
C ILE A 102 17.61 -17.50 2.24
N GLU A 103 18.15 -17.20 3.42
CA GLU A 103 19.57 -17.45 3.73
C GLU A 103 19.95 -18.93 3.60
N ASN A 104 19.01 -19.84 3.87
CA ASN A 104 19.22 -21.28 3.73
C ASN A 104 19.11 -21.80 2.29
N LEU A 105 18.60 -21.00 1.34
CA LEU A 105 18.38 -21.43 -0.04
C LEU A 105 19.70 -21.83 -0.73
N HIS A 106 20.81 -21.15 -0.42
CA HIS A 106 22.06 -21.24 -1.18
C HIS A 106 22.77 -22.60 -1.15
N ASN A 107 22.42 -23.48 -0.22
CA ASN A 107 23.18 -24.73 -0.02
C ASN A 107 22.67 -25.92 -0.84
N GLU A 108 21.51 -25.82 -1.52
CA GLU A 108 20.82 -27.02 -2.04
C GLU A 108 20.04 -26.84 -3.35
N VAL A 109 20.37 -25.84 -4.19
CA VAL A 109 19.60 -25.52 -5.40
C VAL A 109 20.19 -26.21 -6.64
N ASN A 110 19.37 -26.90 -7.43
CA ASN A 110 19.82 -27.48 -8.70
C ASN A 110 19.60 -26.52 -9.90
N GLU A 111 20.16 -26.84 -11.07
CA GLU A 111 20.11 -25.98 -12.26
C GLU A 111 18.68 -25.64 -12.72
N ASN A 112 17.73 -26.58 -12.63
CA ASN A 112 16.34 -26.32 -12.99
C ASN A 112 15.66 -25.38 -11.98
N GLU A 113 15.96 -25.54 -10.70
CA GLU A 113 15.50 -24.62 -9.65
C GLU A 113 16.10 -23.23 -9.84
N VAL A 114 17.38 -23.10 -10.23
CA VAL A 114 18.01 -21.81 -10.57
C VAL A 114 17.26 -21.12 -11.71
N LYS A 115 16.98 -21.83 -12.81
CA LYS A 115 16.18 -21.28 -13.94
C LYS A 115 14.81 -20.80 -13.47
N HIS A 116 14.17 -21.55 -12.58
CA HIS A 116 12.89 -21.15 -12.00
C HIS A 116 12.99 -19.87 -11.16
N ILE A 117 14.01 -19.77 -10.30
CA ILE A 117 14.27 -18.60 -9.45
C ILE A 117 14.50 -17.35 -10.32
N VAL A 118 15.34 -17.45 -11.35
CA VAL A 118 15.61 -16.34 -12.28
C VAL A 118 14.33 -15.89 -12.99
N ASN A 119 13.52 -16.84 -13.47
CA ASN A 119 12.24 -16.51 -14.09
C ASN A 119 11.26 -15.81 -13.12
N GLN A 120 11.30 -16.13 -11.82
CA GLN A 120 10.51 -15.41 -10.81
C GLN A 120 11.02 -14.00 -10.57
N LYS A 121 12.34 -13.78 -10.59
CA LYS A 121 12.95 -12.44 -10.58
C LYS A 121 12.41 -11.60 -11.75
N ASP A 122 12.46 -12.14 -12.96
CA ASP A 122 12.02 -11.44 -14.18
C ASP A 122 10.55 -11.06 -14.13
N LYS A 123 9.69 -11.98 -13.66
CA LYS A 123 8.26 -11.69 -13.43
C LYS A 123 8.04 -10.55 -12.44
N TYR A 124 8.77 -10.54 -11.34
CA TYR A 124 8.62 -9.48 -10.35
C TYR A 124 9.09 -8.13 -10.90
N LEU A 125 10.25 -8.07 -11.56
CA LEU A 125 10.75 -6.86 -12.20
C LEU A 125 9.77 -6.36 -13.28
N HIS A 126 9.24 -7.26 -14.11
CA HIS A 126 8.22 -6.94 -15.11
C HIS A 126 6.97 -6.34 -14.46
N PHE A 127 6.48 -6.93 -13.36
CA PHE A 127 5.37 -6.37 -12.58
C PHE A 127 5.67 -4.95 -12.08
N ARG A 128 6.85 -4.73 -11.46
CA ARG A 128 7.23 -3.43 -10.91
C ARG A 128 7.34 -2.33 -11.96
N LEU A 129 7.76 -2.68 -13.19
CA LEU A 129 7.91 -1.75 -14.30
C LEU A 129 6.59 -1.46 -15.03
N ASN A 130 5.62 -2.38 -15.02
CA ASN A 130 4.39 -2.27 -15.82
C ASN A 130 3.12 -1.98 -15.02
N ALA A 131 3.14 -2.21 -13.70
CA ALA A 131 2.03 -1.82 -12.85
C ALA A 131 1.95 -0.27 -12.73
N PRO A 132 0.75 0.31 -12.56
CA PRO A 132 0.61 1.75 -12.39
C PRO A 132 1.44 2.26 -11.22
N ARG A 133 2.27 3.28 -11.45
CA ARG A 133 3.15 3.87 -10.43
C ARG A 133 2.38 4.29 -9.16
N ASN A 134 1.15 4.76 -9.34
CA ASN A 134 0.27 5.24 -8.29
C ASN A 134 -0.17 4.12 -7.33
N LEU A 135 -0.14 2.85 -7.77
CA LEU A 135 -0.34 1.69 -6.89
C LEU A 135 0.63 1.70 -5.72
N PHE A 136 1.88 2.07 -5.99
CA PHE A 136 2.97 2.01 -5.02
C PHE A 136 3.05 3.24 -4.12
N THR A 137 2.36 4.33 -4.45
CA THR A 137 2.58 5.65 -3.81
C THR A 137 1.34 6.27 -3.18
N GLN A 138 0.12 5.88 -3.60
CA GLN A 138 -1.10 6.59 -3.21
C GLN A 138 -1.84 6.02 -2.00
N ASN A 139 -1.35 4.98 -1.32
CA ASN A 139 -2.02 4.44 -0.13
C ASN A 139 -1.03 4.15 0.99
N ASP A 140 -1.49 3.92 2.22
CA ASP A 140 -0.58 3.75 3.37
C ASP A 140 0.04 2.35 3.45
N PHE A 141 -0.54 1.34 2.79
CA PHE A 141 -0.06 -0.04 2.88
C PHE A 141 0.98 -0.40 1.82
N ALA A 142 0.68 -0.09 0.55
CA ALA A 142 1.46 -0.51 -0.60
C ALA A 142 2.89 0.03 -0.60
N PRO A 143 3.17 1.32 -0.29
CA PRO A 143 4.54 1.81 -0.27
C PRO A 143 5.42 1.01 0.70
N GLU A 144 4.98 0.87 1.95
CA GLU A 144 5.71 0.13 2.98
C GLU A 144 5.84 -1.35 2.63
N PHE A 145 4.75 -1.98 2.18
CA PHE A 145 4.73 -3.38 1.81
C PHE A 145 5.66 -3.68 0.63
N PHE A 146 5.61 -2.89 -0.45
CA PHE A 146 6.46 -3.10 -1.62
C PHE A 146 7.91 -2.69 -1.36
N ASP A 147 8.18 -1.73 -0.47
CA ASP A 147 9.55 -1.45 -0.01
C ASP A 147 10.16 -2.62 0.76
N GLU A 148 9.39 -3.27 1.65
CA GLU A 148 9.86 -4.48 2.33
C GLU A 148 9.99 -5.67 1.37
N LEU A 149 9.05 -5.80 0.41
CA LEU A 149 9.08 -6.86 -0.58
C LEU A 149 10.28 -6.71 -1.53
N ASP A 150 10.56 -5.50 -2.02
CA ASP A 150 11.74 -5.21 -2.85
C ASP A 150 13.03 -5.59 -2.12
N LYS A 151 13.13 -5.26 -0.82
CA LYS A 151 14.29 -5.62 0.01
C LYS A 151 14.46 -7.13 0.17
N ILE A 152 13.38 -7.85 0.50
CA ILE A 152 13.49 -9.29 0.72
C ILE A 152 13.81 -10.03 -0.59
N LEU A 153 13.24 -9.57 -1.71
CA LEU A 153 13.44 -10.19 -3.02
C LEU A 153 14.83 -9.89 -3.57
N LYS A 154 15.35 -8.67 -3.35
CA LYS A 154 16.76 -8.36 -3.60
C LYS A 154 17.67 -9.36 -2.90
N GLU A 155 17.38 -9.68 -1.63
CA GLU A 155 18.18 -10.62 -0.86
C GLU A 155 18.01 -12.08 -1.30
N LEU A 156 16.81 -12.45 -1.74
CA LEU A 156 16.54 -13.75 -2.35
C LEU A 156 17.29 -13.97 -3.67
N PHE A 157 17.40 -12.93 -4.49
CA PHE A 157 17.94 -13.06 -5.85
C PHE A 157 19.41 -12.69 -5.99
N LYS A 158 20.04 -12.09 -4.96
CA LYS A 158 21.41 -11.57 -5.02
C LYS A 158 22.46 -12.56 -5.53
N ASP A 159 22.31 -13.85 -5.21
CA ASP A 159 23.29 -14.88 -5.56
C ASP A 159 22.96 -15.62 -6.87
N PHE A 160 21.82 -15.29 -7.50
CA PHE A 160 21.39 -15.84 -8.78
C PHE A 160 21.59 -14.84 -9.93
N ASP A 161 22.31 -13.75 -9.66
CA ASP A 161 22.50 -12.67 -10.61
C ASP A 161 23.82 -12.82 -11.36
N GLU A 162 23.74 -13.15 -12.66
CA GLU A 162 24.89 -13.48 -13.52
C GLU A 162 25.89 -12.31 -13.62
N TYR A 163 25.40 -11.08 -13.56
CA TYR A 163 26.19 -9.86 -13.76
C TYR A 163 26.46 -9.06 -12.47
N LYS A 164 26.05 -9.57 -11.29
CA LYS A 164 26.12 -8.87 -9.99
C LYS A 164 25.58 -7.43 -10.04
N LYS A 165 24.66 -7.14 -10.95
CA LYS A 165 24.07 -5.82 -11.13
C LYS A 165 22.67 -5.88 -10.55
N ASN A 166 22.53 -5.39 -9.34
CA ASN A 166 21.25 -5.41 -8.66
C ASN A 166 20.19 -4.56 -9.40
N GLU A 167 19.27 -5.22 -10.09
CA GLU A 167 18.21 -4.54 -10.84
C GLU A 167 17.17 -3.88 -9.94
N PHE A 168 17.07 -4.29 -8.68
CA PHE A 168 16.15 -3.68 -7.71
C PHE A 168 16.50 -2.23 -7.40
N ASP A 169 17.77 -1.83 -7.49
CA ASP A 169 18.17 -0.43 -7.29
C ASP A 169 17.73 0.48 -8.44
N SER A 170 17.33 -0.11 -9.58
CA SER A 170 16.79 0.61 -10.75
C SER A 170 15.26 0.73 -10.75
N LEU A 171 14.59 0.10 -9.78
CA LEU A 171 13.13 0.16 -9.69
C LEU A 171 12.65 1.56 -9.29
N PRO A 172 11.45 1.97 -9.74
CA PRO A 172 10.84 3.22 -9.31
C PRO A 172 10.65 3.22 -7.79
N LEU A 173 11.06 4.32 -7.13
CA LEU A 173 10.83 4.51 -5.70
C LEU A 173 9.33 4.39 -5.36
N ASN A 174 9.00 3.63 -4.32
CA ASN A 174 7.63 3.47 -3.82
C ASN A 174 7.16 4.68 -3.01
N SER A 175 8.09 5.51 -2.54
CA SER A 175 7.76 6.81 -1.94
C SER A 175 8.07 7.95 -2.91
N VAL A 176 7.02 8.66 -3.27
CA VAL A 176 7.11 10.10 -3.57
C VAL A 176 6.45 10.77 -2.37
N GLU A 177 6.92 11.96 -1.98
CA GLU A 177 6.18 12.85 -1.05
C GLU A 177 4.79 13.19 -1.62
N VAL A 178 3.88 12.23 -1.54
CA VAL A 178 2.49 12.35 -1.94
C VAL A 178 1.73 12.26 -0.64
N ASN A 179 1.68 13.41 0.02
CA ASN A 179 0.99 13.70 1.28
C ASN A 179 -0.56 13.60 1.13
N LEU A 180 -1.04 12.63 0.36
CA LEU A 180 -2.46 12.42 0.06
C LEU A 180 -3.14 11.61 1.16
N THR A 181 -2.50 10.62 1.77
CA THR A 181 -3.16 9.73 2.74
C THR A 181 -2.84 10.00 4.21
N THR A 182 -1.61 10.44 4.50
CA THR A 182 -1.17 10.79 5.86
C THR A 182 -2.03 11.87 6.54
N PHE A 183 -2.67 12.73 5.75
CA PHE A 183 -3.68 13.69 6.25
C PHE A 183 -5.07 13.06 6.45
N PHE A 184 -5.54 12.20 5.54
CA PHE A 184 -6.93 11.70 5.58
C PHE A 184 -7.21 10.77 6.78
N LEU A 185 -6.33 9.84 7.12
CA LEU A 185 -6.58 8.95 8.27
C LEU A 185 -6.45 9.66 9.62
N LYS A 186 -5.57 10.67 9.71
CA LYS A 186 -5.43 11.49 10.94
C LYS A 186 -6.63 12.41 11.14
N ASP A 187 -7.16 13.00 10.07
CA ASP A 187 -8.31 13.90 10.14
C ASP A 187 -9.64 13.15 10.37
N LEU A 188 -9.81 11.94 9.82
CA LEU A 188 -10.99 11.11 10.09
C LEU A 188 -11.09 10.68 11.56
N LYS A 189 -9.98 10.28 12.18
CA LYS A 189 -9.94 9.99 13.64
C LYS A 189 -10.28 11.22 14.49
N ASN A 190 -10.00 12.43 14.01
CA ASN A 190 -10.32 13.67 14.73
C ASN A 190 -11.76 14.16 14.50
N LEU A 191 -12.42 13.70 13.42
CA LEU A 191 -13.83 14.02 13.12
C LEU A 191 -14.81 13.09 13.85
N GLU A 192 -14.46 11.82 14.06
CA GLU A 192 -15.32 10.86 14.79
C GLU A 192 -15.44 11.16 16.31
N VAL A 193 -14.59 12.03 16.87
CA VAL A 193 -14.54 12.32 18.32
C VAL A 193 -15.33 13.58 18.73
N LYS A 194 -15.98 14.29 17.80
CA LYS A 194 -16.81 15.47 18.15
C LYS A 194 -18.29 15.22 17.92
N THR A 195 -18.89 14.34 18.74
CA THR A 195 -20.33 14.45 19.01
C THR A 195 -20.60 15.77 19.76
N PRO A 196 -21.59 16.58 19.37
CA PRO A 196 -21.94 17.79 20.09
C PRO A 196 -22.45 17.40 21.48
N LYS A 197 -21.84 17.96 22.54
CA LYS A 197 -22.44 17.94 23.87
C LYS A 197 -23.85 18.51 23.76
N GLN A 198 -24.86 17.73 24.18
CA GLN A 198 -26.24 18.20 24.30
C GLN A 198 -26.28 19.52 25.08
N PRO A 199 -27.15 20.47 24.71
CA PRO A 199 -27.30 21.72 25.45
C PRO A 199 -27.79 21.40 26.86
N GLU A 200 -26.98 21.77 27.84
CA GLU A 200 -27.29 21.69 29.26
C GLU A 200 -28.55 22.53 29.52
N LYS A 201 -29.63 21.86 29.95
CA LYS A 201 -30.90 22.52 30.27
C LYS A 201 -30.67 23.54 31.39
N LEU A 202 -30.68 24.83 31.02
CA LEU A 202 -30.79 25.93 31.97
C LEU A 202 -32.07 25.77 32.79
N LYS A 203 -31.92 25.35 34.06
CA LYS A 203 -33.02 25.37 35.04
C LYS A 203 -33.43 26.83 35.30
N PRO A 204 -34.73 27.17 35.24
CA PRO A 204 -35.18 28.51 35.61
C PRO A 204 -35.03 28.71 37.13
N LYS A 205 -34.23 29.70 37.54
CA LYS A 205 -34.25 30.22 38.91
C LYS A 205 -35.50 31.09 39.06
N LEU A 206 -36.60 30.52 39.54
CA LEU A 206 -37.67 31.32 40.14
C LEU A 206 -37.13 31.93 41.44
N LYS A 207 -36.89 33.24 41.45
CA LYS A 207 -36.92 34.04 42.66
C LYS A 207 -38.37 34.49 42.85
N ILE A 208 -39.02 34.02 43.91
CA ILE A 208 -40.23 34.65 44.42
C ILE A 208 -39.78 35.55 45.57
N PRO A 209 -40.04 36.86 45.54
CA PRO A 209 -39.78 37.74 46.65
C PRO A 209 -40.98 37.86 47.58
N GLN A 210 -40.71 37.64 48.87
CA GLN A 210 -41.24 38.25 50.12
C GLN A 210 -41.57 37.20 51.17
#